data_AF-A0A3A0BFI3-F1
#
_entry.id   AF-A0A3A0BFI3-F1
#
_cell.length_a   1.000
_cell.length_b   1.000
_cell.length_c   1.000
_cell.angle_alpha   90.00
_cell.angle_beta   90.00
_cell.angle_gamma   90.00
#
_symmetry.space_group_name_H-M   'P 1'
#
loop_
_entity.id
_entity.type
_entity.pdbx_description
1 polymer ?
#
loop_
_entity_poly.entity_id
_entity_poly.type
_entity_poly.pdbx_seq_one_letter_code
_entity_poly.pdbx_strand_id
1 'polypeptide(L)'
;MKKIILATLLLLISSFPVSAEDGKTLRETRLENRQEIKNEIKENREEMRELRTENRQEVRSVVAENHANRLERRFKFYYDRLSGIAIRLQTRLNTLKSGGKDTSTAETKLTEAKTKLETAKSLGSQAVAAFRAIDPTKFEEQKAEAKAARDLAVQARTAFKDALVLLNRVLKEVK
;
A
#
# COMPACT_ATOMS: atom_id res chain seq x y z
N MET A 1 -1.37 -36.89 -20.97
CA MET A 1 -2.27 -37.82 -21.67
C MET A 1 -1.77 -39.24 -21.47
N LYS A 2 -2.53 -40.10 -20.79
CA LYS A 2 -2.60 -41.56 -21.03
C LYS A 2 -3.72 -42.14 -20.15
N LYS A 3 -4.68 -42.73 -20.83
CA LYS A 3 -5.88 -43.39 -20.32
C LYS A 3 -5.66 -44.91 -20.37
N ILE A 4 -6.44 -45.63 -19.57
CA ILE A 4 -6.90 -47.03 -19.70
C ILE A 4 -5.87 -48.12 -19.36
N ILE A 5 -6.17 -48.93 -18.33
CA ILE A 5 -6.40 -50.38 -18.49
C ILE A 5 -7.61 -50.79 -17.65
N LEU A 6 -8.58 -51.35 -18.37
CA LEU A 6 -9.76 -52.06 -17.92
C LEU A 6 -9.35 -53.54 -17.76
N ALA A 7 -9.63 -54.19 -16.64
CA ALA A 7 -9.60 -55.64 -16.55
C ALA A 7 -10.63 -56.13 -15.52
N THR A 8 -11.70 -56.68 -16.08
CA THR A 8 -12.71 -57.52 -15.44
C THR A 8 -12.08 -58.76 -14.78
N LEU A 9 -12.46 -59.09 -13.55
CA LEU A 9 -12.43 -60.48 -13.09
C LEU A 9 -13.64 -60.80 -12.21
N LEU A 10 -14.35 -61.83 -12.68
CA LEU A 10 -15.49 -62.53 -12.13
C LEU A 10 -15.37 -62.90 -10.64
N LEU A 11 -16.45 -62.66 -9.90
CA LEU A 11 -17.21 -63.64 -9.11
C LEU A 11 -16.42 -64.82 -8.50
N LEU A 12 -16.12 -64.73 -7.20
CA LEU A 12 -15.96 -65.88 -6.31
C LEU A 12 -16.65 -65.55 -4.98
N ILE A 13 -17.93 -65.94 -4.94
CA ILE A 13 -18.70 -66.08 -3.70
C ILE A 13 -18.16 -67.33 -3.02
N SER A 14 -17.21 -67.17 -2.11
CA SER A 14 -16.85 -68.21 -1.15
C SER A 14 -17.11 -67.67 0.25
N SER A 15 -18.19 -68.19 0.82
CA SER A 15 -18.61 -68.13 2.22
C SER A 15 -17.44 -68.02 3.21
N PHE A 16 -17.22 -66.82 3.74
CA PHE A 16 -16.50 -66.64 4.99
C PHE A 16 -17.51 -66.57 6.15
N PRO A 17 -17.25 -67.29 7.26
CA PRO A 17 -18.06 -67.16 8.46
C PRO A 17 -17.89 -65.74 8.99
N VAL A 18 -19.01 -65.05 9.18
CA VAL A 18 -19.06 -63.79 9.93
C VAL A 18 -18.65 -64.12 11.36
N SER A 19 -17.37 -63.95 11.68
CA SER A 19 -16.93 -63.82 13.07
C SER A 19 -17.53 -62.53 13.59
N ALA A 20 -18.37 -62.65 14.62
CA ALA A 20 -18.78 -61.55 15.47
C ALA A 20 -17.55 -61.12 16.29
N GLU A 21 -16.67 -60.36 15.65
CA GLU A 21 -15.70 -59.51 16.31
C GLU A 21 -16.48 -58.30 16.83
N ASP A 22 -16.30 -57.95 18.10
CA ASP A 22 -17.01 -56.91 18.86
C ASP A 22 -17.20 -55.60 18.06
N GLY A 23 -18.28 -55.58 17.28
CA GLY A 23 -18.46 -54.61 16.22
C GLY A 23 -19.41 -53.53 16.68
N LYS A 24 -18.89 -52.32 16.93
CA LYS A 24 -19.70 -51.10 16.96
C LYS A 24 -20.74 -51.18 15.85
N THR A 25 -22.00 -50.94 16.20
CA THR A 25 -23.08 -51.04 15.22
C THR A 25 -22.78 -50.11 14.04
N LEU A 26 -23.19 -50.46 12.82
CA LEU A 26 -23.05 -49.63 11.60
C LEU A 26 -23.51 -48.17 11.79
N ARG A 27 -24.39 -47.94 12.78
CA ARG A 27 -24.89 -46.64 13.21
C ARG A 27 -23.87 -45.85 14.05
N GLU A 28 -23.14 -46.49 14.96
CA GLU A 28 -22.06 -45.90 15.75
C GLU A 28 -20.87 -45.51 14.86
N THR A 29 -20.46 -46.39 13.93
CA THR A 29 -19.39 -46.09 12.96
C THR A 29 -19.75 -44.90 12.06
N ARG A 30 -21.02 -44.79 11.64
CA ARG A 30 -21.51 -43.63 10.86
C ARG A 30 -21.57 -42.35 11.68
N LEU A 31 -21.87 -42.44 12.98
CA LEU A 31 -21.91 -41.28 13.87
C LEU A 31 -20.50 -40.76 14.17
N GLU A 32 -19.55 -41.65 14.41
CA GLU A 32 -18.13 -41.33 14.59
C GLU A 32 -17.56 -40.66 13.34
N ASN A 33 -17.72 -41.27 12.16
CA ASN A 33 -17.27 -40.66 10.89
C ASN A 33 -17.90 -39.29 10.62
N ARG A 34 -19.18 -39.09 10.98
CA ARG A 34 -19.84 -37.77 10.80
C ARG A 34 -19.33 -36.73 11.78
N GLN A 35 -18.93 -37.14 12.98
CA GLN A 35 -18.37 -36.26 13.99
C GLN A 35 -16.94 -35.85 13.61
N GLU A 36 -16.13 -36.79 13.14
CA GLU A 36 -14.78 -36.55 12.61
C GLU A 36 -14.81 -35.59 11.42
N ILE A 37 -15.64 -35.85 10.40
CA ILE A 37 -15.80 -34.95 9.25
C ILE A 37 -16.23 -33.54 9.69
N LYS A 38 -17.10 -33.41 10.71
CA LYS A 38 -17.51 -32.10 11.22
C LYS A 38 -16.37 -31.37 11.93
N ASN A 39 -15.51 -32.09 12.64
CA ASN A 39 -14.35 -31.53 13.32
C ASN A 39 -13.30 -31.09 12.29
N GLU A 40 -12.99 -31.92 11.30
CA GLU A 40 -12.09 -31.58 10.20
C GLU A 40 -12.58 -30.37 9.40
N ILE A 41 -13.89 -30.26 9.14
CA ILE A 41 -14.45 -29.08 8.45
C ILE A 41 -14.35 -27.82 9.31
N LYS A 42 -14.47 -27.93 10.64
CA LYS A 42 -14.29 -26.80 11.55
C LYS A 42 -12.83 -26.36 11.62
N GLU A 43 -11.92 -27.30 11.82
CA GLU A 43 -10.47 -27.05 11.85
C GLU A 43 -9.99 -26.44 10.54
N ASN A 44 -10.33 -27.04 9.38
CA ASN A 44 -10.00 -26.44 8.07
C ASN A 44 -10.61 -25.04 7.89
N ARG A 45 -11.78 -24.76 8.47
CA ARG A 45 -12.38 -23.41 8.40
C ARG A 45 -11.66 -22.41 9.30
N GLU A 46 -11.15 -22.85 10.44
CA GLU A 46 -10.38 -22.03 11.37
C GLU A 46 -8.98 -21.75 10.79
N GLU A 47 -8.27 -22.77 10.31
CA GLU A 47 -7.00 -22.60 9.59
C GLU A 47 -7.14 -21.68 8.38
N MET A 48 -8.19 -21.88 7.55
CA MET A 48 -8.43 -21.00 6.40
C MET A 48 -8.81 -19.57 6.79
N ARG A 49 -9.36 -19.34 7.99
CA ARG A 49 -9.60 -17.98 8.51
C ARG A 49 -8.30 -17.35 8.98
N GLU A 50 -7.49 -18.08 9.71
CA GLU A 50 -6.18 -17.64 10.22
C GLU A 50 -5.24 -17.30 9.05
N LEU A 51 -5.13 -18.19 8.07
CA LEU A 51 -4.32 -17.98 6.86
C LEU A 51 -4.79 -16.76 6.06
N ARG A 52 -6.10 -16.48 6.04
CA ARG A 52 -6.65 -15.28 5.39
C ARG A 52 -6.37 -14.01 6.18
N THR A 53 -6.40 -14.06 7.51
CA THR A 53 -6.06 -12.90 8.36
C THR A 53 -4.58 -12.58 8.28
N GLU A 54 -3.71 -13.58 8.31
CA GLU A 54 -2.26 -13.42 8.23
C GLU A 54 -1.84 -12.85 6.86
N ASN A 55 -2.31 -13.46 5.76
CA ASN A 55 -2.07 -12.93 4.41
C ASN A 55 -2.58 -11.48 4.23
N ARG A 56 -3.71 -11.13 4.84
CA ARG A 56 -4.23 -9.75 4.79
C ARG A 56 -3.34 -8.77 5.55
N GLN A 57 -2.82 -9.18 6.71
CA GLN A 57 -1.93 -8.35 7.52
C GLN A 57 -0.59 -8.13 6.82
N GLU A 58 0.02 -9.20 6.28
CA GLU A 58 1.27 -9.10 5.52
C GLU A 58 1.12 -8.17 4.32
N VAL A 59 0.10 -8.37 3.47
CA VAL A 59 -0.16 -7.50 2.31
C VAL A 59 -0.40 -6.05 2.73
N ARG A 60 -1.13 -5.82 3.82
CA ARG A 60 -1.40 -4.45 4.31
C ARG A 60 -0.14 -3.75 4.84
N SER A 61 0.76 -4.49 5.50
CA SER A 61 2.00 -3.95 6.05
C SER A 61 2.93 -3.44 4.96
N VAL A 62 3.05 -4.24 3.92
CA VAL A 62 3.85 -3.94 2.74
C VAL A 62 3.26 -2.75 1.98
N VAL A 63 1.94 -2.59 1.96
CA VAL A 63 1.28 -1.49 1.23
C VAL A 63 1.52 -0.12 1.85
N ALA A 64 1.38 0.03 3.18
CA ALA A 64 1.58 1.31 3.85
C ALA A 64 3.05 1.78 3.75
N GLU A 65 3.99 0.87 4.03
CA GLU A 65 5.42 1.15 3.96
C GLU A 65 5.87 1.44 2.51
N ASN A 66 5.40 0.66 1.53
CA ASN A 66 5.70 0.94 0.12
C ASN A 66 5.13 2.28 -0.34
N HIS A 67 3.96 2.66 0.17
CA HIS A 67 3.38 3.97 -0.15
C HIS A 67 4.21 5.11 0.46
N ALA A 68 4.63 4.98 1.73
CA ALA A 68 5.51 5.93 2.39
C ALA A 68 6.83 6.10 1.62
N ASN A 69 7.49 5.00 1.27
CA ASN A 69 8.74 5.01 0.51
C ASN A 69 8.58 5.62 -0.88
N ARG A 70 7.44 5.39 -1.55
CA ARG A 70 7.13 6.04 -2.83
C ARG A 70 6.95 7.56 -2.67
N LEU A 71 6.24 7.99 -1.64
CA LEU A 71 6.03 9.41 -1.37
C LEU A 71 7.34 10.11 -1.03
N GLU A 72 8.14 9.54 -0.15
CA GLU A 72 9.45 10.07 0.26
C GLU A 72 10.35 10.32 -0.96
N ARG A 73 10.53 9.30 -1.82
CA ARG A 73 11.32 9.44 -3.05
C ARG A 73 10.77 10.53 -3.98
N ARG A 74 9.45 10.56 -4.20
CA ARG A 74 8.83 11.54 -5.10
C ARG A 74 8.91 12.97 -4.58
N PHE A 75 8.60 13.18 -3.31
CA PHE A 75 8.64 14.51 -2.71
C PHE A 75 10.07 15.03 -2.59
N LYS A 76 11.05 14.16 -2.28
CA LYS A 76 12.46 14.51 -2.37
C LYS A 76 12.84 14.95 -3.78
N PHE A 77 12.49 14.15 -4.80
CA PHE A 77 12.77 14.50 -6.20
C PHE A 77 12.16 15.85 -6.61
N TYR A 78 10.90 16.10 -6.27
CA TYR A 78 10.25 17.38 -6.59
C TYR A 78 10.88 18.56 -5.86
N TYR A 79 11.16 18.41 -4.57
CA TYR A 79 11.84 19.44 -3.80
C TYR A 79 13.20 19.76 -4.41
N ASP A 80 14.08 18.77 -4.59
CA ASP A 80 15.43 18.99 -5.13
C ASP A 80 15.39 19.68 -6.51
N ARG A 81 14.50 19.22 -7.40
CA ARG A 81 14.35 19.80 -8.73
C ARG A 81 13.87 21.25 -8.69
N LEU A 82 12.82 21.54 -7.93
CA LEU A 82 12.21 22.87 -7.90
C LEU A 82 13.08 23.86 -7.13
N SER A 83 13.75 23.41 -6.05
CA SER A 83 14.76 24.19 -5.33
C SER A 83 15.93 24.58 -6.25
N GLY A 84 16.41 23.65 -7.07
CA GLY A 84 17.43 23.95 -8.08
C GLY A 84 16.98 24.98 -9.12
N ILE A 85 15.71 24.95 -9.53
CA ILE A 85 15.12 25.99 -10.40
C ILE A 85 15.07 27.34 -9.67
N ALA A 86 14.59 27.36 -8.43
CA ALA A 86 14.50 28.58 -7.62
C ALA A 86 15.86 29.24 -7.42
N ILE A 87 16.92 28.47 -7.21
CA ILE A 87 18.30 28.98 -7.10
C ILE A 87 18.73 29.65 -8.41
N ARG A 88 18.55 28.98 -9.56
CA ARG A 88 18.93 29.57 -10.86
C ARG A 88 18.15 30.84 -11.17
N LEU A 89 16.85 30.88 -10.84
CA LEU A 89 16.04 32.08 -11.01
C LEU A 89 16.49 33.21 -10.09
N GLN A 90 16.87 32.90 -8.84
CA GLN A 90 17.45 33.90 -7.93
C GLN A 90 18.73 34.50 -8.52
N THR A 91 19.64 33.67 -9.02
CA THR A 91 20.88 34.14 -9.66
C THR A 91 20.56 35.05 -10.83
N ARG A 92 19.61 34.66 -11.69
CA ARG A 92 19.20 35.49 -12.83
C ARG A 92 18.60 36.82 -12.40
N LEU A 93 17.74 36.83 -11.38
CA LEU A 93 17.17 38.07 -10.84
C LEU A 93 18.25 39.00 -10.30
N ASN A 94 19.22 38.47 -9.55
CA ASN A 94 20.32 39.26 -9.03
C ASN A 94 21.11 39.93 -10.17
N THR A 95 21.37 39.21 -11.28
CA THR A 95 22.03 39.77 -12.47
C THR A 95 21.19 40.87 -13.14
N LEU A 96 19.87 40.69 -13.25
CA LEU A 96 18.98 41.70 -13.84
C LEU A 96 18.92 42.95 -12.96
N LYS A 97 18.85 42.77 -11.65
CA LYS A 97 18.86 43.85 -10.65
C LYS A 97 20.16 44.67 -10.69
N SER A 98 21.32 44.00 -10.80
CA SER A 98 22.60 44.70 -10.98
C SER A 98 22.68 45.46 -12.30
N GLY A 99 21.93 45.03 -13.31
CA GLY A 99 21.77 45.75 -14.58
C GLY A 99 20.71 46.86 -14.55
N GLY A 100 20.16 47.20 -13.37
CA GLY A 100 19.19 48.27 -13.21
C GLY A 100 17.75 47.93 -13.65
N LYS A 101 17.46 46.67 -13.96
CA LYS A 101 16.07 46.25 -14.25
C LYS A 101 15.27 46.14 -12.96
N ASP A 102 14.00 46.53 -13.01
CA ASP A 102 13.06 46.26 -11.93
C ASP A 102 12.73 44.76 -11.86
N THR A 103 13.05 44.15 -10.73
CA THR A 103 12.83 42.73 -10.44
C THR A 103 11.80 42.48 -9.34
N SER A 104 11.17 43.54 -8.82
CA SER A 104 10.29 43.52 -7.63
C SER A 104 9.20 42.44 -7.70
N THR A 105 8.49 42.40 -8.83
CA THR A 105 7.37 41.49 -9.07
C THR A 105 7.84 40.03 -9.15
N ALA A 106 8.99 39.78 -9.78
CA ALA A 106 9.55 38.44 -9.92
C ALA A 106 10.19 37.95 -8.61
N GLU A 107 10.83 38.83 -7.83
CA GLU A 107 11.36 38.55 -6.49
C GLU A 107 10.23 38.14 -5.53
N THR A 108 9.09 38.81 -5.60
CA THR A 108 7.90 38.50 -4.79
C THR A 108 7.39 37.09 -5.10
N LYS A 109 7.17 36.78 -6.38
CA LYS A 109 6.73 35.43 -6.80
C LYS A 109 7.75 34.34 -6.49
N LEU A 110 9.05 34.63 -6.57
CA LEU A 110 10.09 33.67 -6.21
C LEU A 110 10.08 33.39 -4.70
N THR A 111 9.83 34.41 -3.88
CA THR A 111 9.68 34.25 -2.43
C THR A 111 8.46 33.39 -2.11
N GLU A 112 7.30 33.67 -2.71
CA GLU A 112 6.11 32.84 -2.56
C GLU A 112 6.35 31.39 -2.99
N ALA A 113 7.08 31.18 -4.11
CA ALA A 113 7.41 29.84 -4.59
C ALA A 113 8.27 29.07 -3.57
N LYS A 114 9.28 29.70 -2.98
CA LYS A 114 10.13 29.11 -1.94
C LYS A 114 9.30 28.75 -0.70
N THR A 115 8.40 29.62 -0.26
CA THR A 115 7.49 29.33 0.85
C THR A 115 6.63 28.11 0.55
N LYS A 116 6.05 28.02 -0.65
CA LYS A 116 5.26 26.85 -1.07
C LYS A 116 6.08 25.56 -1.14
N LEU A 117 7.36 25.63 -1.52
CA LEU A 117 8.26 24.46 -1.48
C LEU A 117 8.51 23.97 -0.07
N GLU A 118 8.75 24.86 0.89
CA GLU A 118 8.92 24.46 2.29
C GLU A 118 7.64 23.90 2.89
N THR A 119 6.48 24.50 2.57
CA THR A 119 5.17 23.93 2.94
C THR A 119 4.99 22.52 2.36
N ALA A 120 5.31 22.33 1.07
CA ALA A 120 5.21 21.03 0.40
C ALA A 120 6.12 19.98 1.03
N LYS A 121 7.35 20.35 1.39
CA LYS A 121 8.32 19.48 2.08
C LYS A 121 7.82 19.07 3.47
N SER A 122 7.30 20.02 4.24
CA SER A 122 6.75 19.75 5.56
C SER A 122 5.55 18.80 5.49
N LEU A 123 4.55 19.11 4.67
CA LEU A 123 3.37 18.26 4.47
C LEU A 123 3.76 16.88 3.92
N GLY A 124 4.72 16.81 3.00
CA GLY A 124 5.21 15.55 2.45
C GLY A 124 5.88 14.67 3.51
N SER A 125 6.66 15.27 4.41
CA SER A 125 7.30 14.57 5.52
C SER A 125 6.28 14.08 6.55
N GLN A 126 5.28 14.91 6.86
CA GLN A 126 4.16 14.52 7.73
C GLN A 126 3.34 13.37 7.12
N ALA A 127 3.06 13.41 5.81
CA ALA A 127 2.36 12.33 5.13
C ALA A 127 3.14 11.01 5.20
N VAL A 128 4.46 11.04 4.93
CA VAL A 128 5.34 9.87 5.03
C VAL A 128 5.33 9.30 6.44
N ALA A 129 5.49 10.15 7.46
CA ALA A 129 5.44 9.73 8.86
C ALA A 129 4.07 9.12 9.22
N ALA A 130 2.97 9.74 8.78
CA ALA A 130 1.62 9.24 9.02
C ALA A 130 1.38 7.87 8.38
N PHE A 131 1.89 7.61 7.16
CA PHE A 131 1.82 6.28 6.55
C PHE A 131 2.66 5.24 7.28
N ARG A 132 3.87 5.60 7.74
CA ARG A 132 4.75 4.71 8.52
C ARG A 132 4.19 4.38 9.91
N ALA A 133 3.35 5.24 10.45
CA ALA A 133 2.72 5.05 11.76
C ALA A 133 1.47 4.13 11.72
N ILE A 134 0.99 3.75 10.52
CA ILE A 134 -0.16 2.85 10.39
C ILE A 134 0.28 1.44 10.79
N ASP A 135 -0.39 0.88 11.80
CA ASP A 135 -0.26 -0.50 12.20
C ASP A 135 -1.03 -1.39 11.21
N PRO A 136 -0.33 -2.27 10.48
CA PRO A 136 -0.95 -3.14 9.48
C PRO A 136 -2.04 -4.05 10.04
N THR A 137 -1.93 -4.38 11.32
CA THR A 137 -2.85 -5.29 12.03
C THR A 137 -4.14 -4.59 12.45
N LYS A 138 -4.11 -3.26 12.58
CA LYS A 138 -5.24 -2.42 13.04
C LYS A 138 -5.86 -1.55 11.95
N PHE A 139 -5.69 -1.92 10.68
CA PHE A 139 -6.15 -1.11 9.55
C PHE A 139 -7.64 -0.73 9.59
N GLU A 140 -8.52 -1.63 10.06
CA GLU A 140 -9.95 -1.34 10.13
C GLU A 140 -10.27 -0.22 11.14
N GLU A 141 -9.49 -0.15 12.22
CA GLU A 141 -9.57 0.90 13.25
C GLU A 141 -8.90 2.19 12.76
N GLN A 142 -7.82 2.06 11.97
CA GLN A 142 -6.98 3.17 11.52
C GLN A 142 -7.38 3.79 10.16
N LYS A 143 -8.64 3.60 9.73
CA LYS A 143 -9.13 4.13 8.45
C LYS A 143 -9.08 5.66 8.38
N ALA A 144 -9.35 6.33 9.50
CA ALA A 144 -9.36 7.79 9.57
C ALA A 144 -7.93 8.35 9.43
N GLU A 145 -6.96 7.70 10.06
CA GLU A 145 -5.54 8.00 10.04
C GLU A 145 -4.97 7.75 8.65
N ALA A 146 -5.32 6.63 8.02
CA ALA A 146 -4.94 6.35 6.64
C ALA A 146 -5.51 7.38 5.66
N LYS A 147 -6.72 7.89 5.90
CA LYS A 147 -7.32 8.97 5.11
C LYS A 147 -6.58 10.30 5.36
N ALA A 148 -6.30 10.65 6.61
CA ALA A 148 -5.54 11.86 6.95
C ALA A 148 -4.13 11.86 6.32
N ALA A 149 -3.45 10.70 6.32
CA ALA A 149 -2.16 10.54 5.65
C ALA A 149 -2.24 10.80 4.13
N ARG A 150 -3.32 10.33 3.48
CA ARG A 150 -3.58 10.62 2.05
C ARG A 150 -3.85 12.11 1.83
N ASP A 151 -4.65 12.73 2.69
CA ASP A 151 -5.00 14.15 2.56
C ASP A 151 -3.75 15.02 2.69
N LEU A 152 -2.84 14.72 3.63
CA LEU A 152 -1.53 15.36 3.74
C LEU A 152 -0.70 15.20 2.46
N ALA A 153 -0.67 13.98 1.88
CA ALA A 153 0.05 13.73 0.63
C ALA A 153 -0.53 14.53 -0.56
N VAL A 154 -1.87 14.68 -0.61
CA VAL A 154 -2.55 15.51 -1.62
C VAL A 154 -2.20 16.98 -1.43
N GLN A 155 -2.25 17.48 -0.20
CA GLN A 155 -1.88 18.87 0.10
C GLN A 155 -0.42 19.16 -0.26
N ALA A 156 0.51 18.25 0.06
CA ALA A 156 1.91 18.36 -0.35
C ALA A 156 2.05 18.43 -1.88
N ARG A 157 1.33 17.58 -2.61
CA ARG A 157 1.33 17.59 -4.09
C ARG A 157 0.78 18.90 -4.65
N THR A 158 -0.28 19.45 -4.07
CA THR A 158 -0.84 20.74 -4.48
C THR A 158 0.16 21.86 -4.23
N ALA A 159 0.81 21.90 -3.07
CA ALA A 159 1.83 22.89 -2.77
C ALA A 159 3.04 22.83 -3.74
N PHE A 160 3.47 21.62 -4.14
CA PHE A 160 4.49 21.48 -5.20
C PHE A 160 4.02 22.03 -6.56
N LYS A 161 2.75 21.83 -6.94
CA LYS A 161 2.19 22.39 -8.18
C LYS A 161 2.14 23.91 -8.12
N ASP A 162 1.70 24.47 -7.00
CA ASP A 162 1.63 25.93 -6.81
C ASP A 162 3.03 26.55 -6.92
N ALA A 163 4.02 25.94 -6.27
CA ALA A 163 5.41 26.36 -6.39
C ALA A 163 5.89 26.34 -7.85
N LEU A 164 5.61 25.27 -8.60
CA LEU A 164 5.96 25.19 -10.02
C LEU A 164 5.28 26.28 -10.85
N VAL A 165 4.01 26.58 -10.61
CA VAL A 165 3.28 27.65 -11.30
C VAL A 165 3.95 29.01 -11.03
N LEU A 166 4.31 29.29 -9.77
CA LEU A 166 4.99 30.52 -9.40
C LEU A 166 6.39 30.62 -10.04
N LEU A 167 7.19 29.54 -10.01
CA LEU A 167 8.49 29.50 -10.67
C LEU A 167 8.38 29.74 -12.18
N ASN A 168 7.36 29.19 -12.83
CA ASN A 168 7.10 29.46 -14.25
C ASN A 168 6.70 30.91 -14.53
N ARG A 169 5.99 31.56 -13.60
CA ARG A 169 5.68 33.00 -13.70
C ARG A 169 6.95 33.84 -13.57
N VAL A 170 7.80 33.53 -12.59
CA VAL A 170 9.13 34.18 -12.45
C VAL A 170 9.94 33.99 -13.73
N LEU A 171 9.98 32.78 -14.28
CA LEU A 171 10.71 32.49 -15.52
C LEU A 171 10.23 33.36 -16.70
N LYS A 172 8.92 33.63 -16.81
CA LYS A 172 8.38 34.49 -17.87
C LYS A 172 8.79 35.95 -17.71
N GLU A 173 8.99 36.41 -16.48
CA GLU A 173 9.37 37.81 -16.19
C GLU A 173 10.89 38.05 -16.34
N VAL A 174 11.71 37.00 -16.26
CA VAL A 174 13.18 37.12 -16.37
C VAL A 174 13.75 36.72 -17.73
N LYS A 175 12.89 36.26 -18.65
CA LYS A 175 13.23 36.05 -20.07
C LYS A 175 13.40 37.41 -20.74
#